data_AF-A0A6A0BBN4-F1
#
_entry.id   AF-A0A6A0BBN4-F1
#
_cell.length_a   1.000
_cell.length_b   1.000
_cell.length_c   1.000
_cell.angle_alpha   90.00
_cell.angle_beta   90.00
_cell.angle_gamma   90.00
#
_symmetry.space_group_name_H-M   'P 1'
#
loop_
_entity.id
_entity.type
_entity.pdbx_description
1 polymer ?
#
loop_
_entity_poly.entity_id
_entity_poly.type
_entity_poly.pdbx_seq_one_letter_code
_entity_poly.pdbx_strand_id
1 'polypeptide(L)' 'MQRKLERVNHGLSCNCNRMRETVVIDGVEIVSEYTVDEEHGNELSEETWRMILSQINAKKTEVSAGK' A
#
# COMPACT_ATOMS: atom_id res chain seq x y z
N MET A 1 -9.49 11.30 -1.42
CA MET A 1 -8.46 10.26 -1.22
C MET A 1 -8.13 10.19 0.25
N GLN A 2 -8.26 9.02 0.87
CA GLN A 2 -7.85 8.77 2.26
C GLN A 2 -6.78 7.68 2.27
N ARG A 3 -5.77 7.84 3.12
CA ARG A 3 -4.69 6.87 3.32
C ARG A 3 -4.61 6.52 4.80
N LYS A 4 -4.53 5.23 5.11
CA LYS A 4 -4.29 4.71 6.46
C LYS A 4 -3.10 3.77 6.40
N LEU A 5 -2.10 4.03 7.23
CA LEU A 5 -0.90 3.22 7.33
C LEU A 5 -0.86 2.54 8.70
N GLU A 6 -0.69 1.23 8.71
CA GLU A 6 -0.64 0.42 9.92
C GLU A 6 0.60 -0.50 9.88
N ARG A 7 1.36 -0.53 10.98
CA ARG A 7 2.44 -1.51 11.14
C ARG A 7 1.80 -2.84 11.57
N VAL A 8 1.93 -3.86 10.72
CA VAL A 8 1.34 -5.19 10.96
C VAL A 8 2.26 -6.03 11.84
N ASN A 9 3.56 -6.00 11.55
CA ASN A 9 4.54 -6.77 12.30
C ASN A 9 5.93 -6.14 12.16
N HIS A 10 6.79 -6.40 13.14
CA HIS A 10 8.21 -6.07 13.09
C HIS A 10 9.02 -7.37 13.03
N GLY A 11 9.67 -7.62 11.90
CA GLY A 11 10.54 -8.75 11.68
C GLY A 11 11.90 -8.53 12.34
N LEU A 12 12.09 -9.09 13.53
CA LEU A 12 13.35 -9.01 14.28
C LEU A 12 14.53 -9.68 13.58
N SER A 13 14.27 -10.64 12.68
CA SER A 13 15.31 -11.38 11.95
C SER A 13 15.89 -10.62 10.75
N CYS A 14 15.18 -9.61 10.27
CA CYS A 14 15.52 -8.82 9.07
C CYS A 14 15.64 -7.32 9.38
N ASN A 15 15.41 -6.89 10.63
CA ASN A 15 15.16 -5.49 11.00
C ASN A 15 14.18 -4.81 10.03
N CYS A 16 13.10 -5.50 9.69
CA CYS A 16 12.17 -5.05 8.67
C CYS A 16 10.75 -4.89 9.23
N ASN A 17 10.11 -3.78 8.92
CA ASN A 17 8.76 -3.46 9.30
C ASN A 17 7.80 -3.90 8.20
N ARG A 18 6.89 -4.81 8.54
CA ARG A 18 5.78 -5.15 7.66
C ARG A 18 4.70 -4.09 7.86
N MET A 19 4.43 -3.37 6.79
CA MET A 19 3.48 -2.27 6.71
C MET A 19 2.26 -2.71 5.91
N ARG A 20 1.09 -2.25 6.32
CA ARG A 20 -0.17 -2.36 5.58
C ARG A 20 -0.68 -0.96 5.31
N GLU A 21 -0.86 -0.64 4.05
CA GLU A 21 -1.48 0.61 3.63
C GLU A 21 -2.85 0.34 3.04
N THR A 22 -3.84 1.05 3.56
CA THR A 22 -5.19 1.10 3.02
C THR A 22 -5.41 2.45 2.36
N VAL A 23 -5.67 2.44 1.05
CA VAL A 23 -5.95 3.63 0.25
C VAL A 23 -7.39 3.57 -0.23
N VAL A 24 -8.16 4.61 0.07
CA VAL A 24 -9.55 4.78 -0.39
C VAL A 24 -9.62 5.94 -1.39
N ILE A 25 -9.96 5.63 -2.63
CA ILE A 25 -10.11 6.60 -3.72
C ILE A 25 -11.44 6.33 -4.42
N ASP A 26 -12.31 7.34 -4.47
CA ASP A 26 -13.61 7.27 -5.14
C ASP A 26 -14.48 6.07 -4.72
N GLY A 27 -14.44 5.73 -3.42
CA GLY A 27 -15.17 4.59 -2.85
C GLY A 27 -14.52 3.22 -3.09
N VAL A 28 -13.40 3.17 -3.82
CA VAL A 28 -12.62 1.94 -4.02
C VAL A 28 -11.58 1.81 -2.90
N GLU A 29 -11.68 0.73 -2.13
CA GLU A 29 -10.71 0.37 -1.09
C GLU A 29 -9.63 -0.58 -1.62
N ILE A 30 -8.38 -0.23 -1.36
CA ILE A 30 -7.20 -1.00 -1.75
C ILE A 30 -6.31 -1.19 -0.54
N VAL A 31 -6.07 -2.45 -0.22
CA VAL A 31 -5.18 -2.86 0.86
C VAL A 31 -3.92 -3.42 0.20
N SER A 32 -2.78 -2.84 0.52
CA SER A 32 -1.47 -3.32 0.09
C SER A 32 -0.60 -3.59 1.30
N GLU A 33 0.14 -4.70 1.28
CA GLU A 33 1.11 -5.05 2.31
C GLU A 33 2.50 -5.08 1.69
N TYR A 34 3.45 -4.41 2.34
CA TYR A 34 4.84 -4.37 1.91
C TYR A 34 5.76 -4.34 3.13
N THR A 35 7.02 -4.64 2.90
CA THR A 35 8.05 -4.66 3.94
C THR A 35 9.00 -3.50 3.69
N VAL A 36 9.28 -2.71 4.71
CA VAL A 36 10.29 -1.65 4.68
C VAL A 36 11.38 -1.97 5.69
N ASP A 37 12.64 -1.78 5.32
CA ASP A 37 13.74 -1.89 6.28
C ASP A 37 13.66 -0.78 7.34
N GLU A 38 14.09 -1.07 8.57
CA GLU A 38 14.01 -0.11 9.68
C GLU A 38 14.79 1.18 9.42
N GLU A 39 15.89 1.12 8.66
CA GLU A 39 16.69 2.30 8.27
C GLU A 39 15.91 3.29 7.40
N HIS A 40 14.98 2.81 6.56
CA HIS A 40 14.19 3.68 5.68
C HIS A 40 12.95 4.25 6.37
N GLY A 41 12.78 3.96 7.67
CA GLY A 41 11.62 4.40 8.43
C GLY A 41 10.31 3.93 7.80
N ASN A 42 9.18 4.42 8.27
CA ASN A 42 7.88 4.08 7.66
C ASN A 42 7.68 4.79 6.28
N GLU A 43 8.76 5.15 5.59
CA GLU A 43 8.71 5.84 4.31
C GLU A 43 8.47 4.83 3.18
N LEU A 44 7.41 5.09 2.42
CA LEU A 44 7.12 4.37 1.19
C LEU A 44 8.12 4.82 0.13
N SER A 45 8.88 3.88 -0.43
CA SER A 45 9.66 4.19 -1.63
C SER A 45 8.73 4.61 -2.78
N GLU A 46 9.22 5.50 -3.64
CA GLU A 46 8.47 5.93 -4.83
C GLU A 46 8.06 4.74 -5.71
N GLU A 47 8.87 3.68 -5.74
CA GLU A 47 8.59 2.45 -6.48
C GLU A 47 7.40 1.68 -5.90
N THR A 48 7.35 1.49 -4.57
CA THR A 48 6.20 0.87 -3.90
C THR A 48 4.95 1.72 -4.10
N TRP A 49 5.06 3.05 -4.02
CA TRP A 49 3.94 3.94 -4.30
C TRP A 49 3.42 3.81 -5.74
N ARG A 50 4.31 3.73 -6.73
CA ARG A 50 3.93 3.49 -8.13
C ARG A 50 3.22 2.15 -8.32
N MET A 51 3.67 1.10 -7.64
CA MET A 51 2.98 -0.19 -7.66
C MET A 51 1.56 -0.09 -7.12
N ILE A 52 1.37 0.61 -5.99
CA ILE A 52 0.05 0.83 -5.39
C ILE A 52 -0.85 1.62 -6.35
N LEU A 53 -0.33 2.68 -6.97
CA LEU A 53 -1.05 3.47 -7.98
C LEU A 53 -1.46 2.62 -9.21
N SER A 54 -0.60 1.71 -9.66
CA SER A 54 -0.93 0.78 -10.75
C SER A 54 -2.10 -0.13 -10.38
N GLN A 55 -2.10 -0.69 -9.15
CA GLN A 55 -3.22 -1.50 -8.64
C GLN A 55 -4.51 -0.68 -8.51
N ILE A 56 -4.41 0.59 -8.11
CA ILE A 56 -5.54 1.53 -8.10
C ILE A 56 -6.13 1.69 -9.50
N ASN A 57 -5.29 1.92 -10.50
CA ASN A 57 -5.75 2.13 -11.86
C ASN A 57 -6.39 0.87 -12.46
N ALA A 58 -5.82 -0.31 -12.19
CA ALA A 58 -6.38 -1.59 -12.60
C ALA A 58 -7.77 -1.83 -12.01
N LYS A 59 -7.92 -1.71 -10.67
CA LYS A 59 -9.21 -1.87 -9.99
C LYS A 59 -10.26 -0.86 -10.44
N LYS A 60 -9.87 0.41 -10.65
CA LYS A 60 -10.77 1.43 -11.20
C LYS A 60 -11.29 1.04 -12.58
N THR A 61 -10.42 0.51 -13.43
CA THR A 61 -10.78 0.05 -14.77
C THR A 61 -11.78 -1.10 -14.70
N GLU A 62 -11.58 -2.06 -13.80
CA GLU A 62 -12.53 -3.16 -13.58
C GLU A 62 -13.91 -2.66 -13.10
N VAL A 63 -13.93 -1.72 -12.15
CA VAL A 63 -15.18 -1.13 -11.65
C VAL A 63 -15.91 -0.30 -12.73
N SER A 64 -15.17 0.46 -13.54
CA SER A 64 -15.74 1.23 -14.65
C SER A 64 -16.17 0.37 -15.84
N ALA A 65 -15.55 -0.79 -16.06
CA ALA A 65 -15.94 -1.73 -17.12
C ALA A 65 -17.15 -2.60 -16.74
N GLY A 66 -17.56 -2.58 -15.47
CA GLY A 66 -18.62 -3.43 -14.92
C GLY A 66 -19.71 -2.65 -14.18
N LYS A 67 -20.40 -1.73 -14.85
CA LYS A 67 -21.80 -1.36 -14.56
C LYS A 67 -22.42 -0.46 -15.63
#